data_AF-A0A9D6UJ84-F1
#
_entry.id   AF-A0A9D6UJ84-F1
#
_cell.length_a   1.000
_cell.length_b   1.000
_cell.length_c   1.000
_cell.angle_alpha   90.00
_cell.angle_beta   90.00
_cell.angle_gamma   90.00
#
_symmetry.space_group_name_H-M   'P 1'
#
loop_
_entity.id
_entity.type
_entity.pdbx_description
1 polymer ?
#
loop_
_entity_poly.entity_id
_entity_poly.type
_entity_poly.pdbx_seq_one_letter_code
_entity_poly.pdbx_strand_id
1 'polypeptide(L)'
;MEWHNETQQKFKTMLSIIPFFHRKMAEKLVSRKAENLAKERGASQIEESDVVKGFLSETPGVFKADMLSALEKAGFDYRKYE
;
A
#
# COMPACT_ATOMS: atom_id res chain seq x y z
N MET A 1 -9.50 11.40 -4.51
CA MET A 1 -8.16 11.45 -5.14
C MET A 1 -8.06 10.34 -6.17
N GLU A 2 -7.42 10.58 -7.31
CA GLU A 2 -7.30 9.55 -8.36
C GLU A 2 -6.16 8.58 -8.04
N TRP A 3 -6.24 7.35 -8.53
CA TRP A 3 -5.15 6.38 -8.42
C TRP A 3 -4.39 6.32 -9.73
N HIS A 4 -3.07 6.14 -9.67
CA HIS A 4 -2.34 5.66 -10.83
C HIS A 4 -2.79 4.23 -11.17
N ASN A 5 -3.07 3.97 -12.45
CA ASN A 5 -3.70 2.72 -12.90
C ASN A 5 -2.88 1.49 -12.47
N GLU A 6 -1.57 1.52 -12.70
CA GLU A 6 -0.67 0.42 -12.31
C GLU A 6 -0.64 0.25 -10.79
N THR A 7 -0.60 1.35 -10.04
CA THR A 7 -0.59 1.35 -8.57
C THR A 7 -1.88 0.74 -8.02
N GLN A 8 -3.04 1.07 -8.62
CA GLN A 8 -4.31 0.51 -8.22
C GLN A 8 -4.38 -1.00 -8.46
N GLN A 9 -3.82 -1.47 -9.59
CA GLN A 9 -3.75 -2.89 -9.90
C GLN A 9 -2.86 -3.63 -8.89
N LYS A 10 -1.66 -3.14 -8.62
CA LYS A 10 -0.76 -3.70 -7.61
C LYS A 10 -1.41 -3.72 -6.21
N PHE A 11 -2.13 -2.66 -5.85
CA PHE A 11 -2.86 -2.59 -4.58
C PHE A 11 -3.96 -3.67 -4.48
N LYS A 12 -4.74 -3.89 -5.54
CA LYS A 12 -5.73 -4.97 -5.58
C LYS A 12 -5.09 -6.35 -5.46
N THR A 13 -3.94 -6.57 -6.10
CA THR A 13 -3.15 -7.80 -5.95
C THR A 13 -2.67 -7.98 -4.51
N MET A 14 -2.18 -6.91 -3.87
CA MET A 14 -1.77 -6.95 -2.48
C MET A 14 -2.92 -7.36 -1.55
N LEU A 15 -4.11 -6.79 -1.75
CA LEU A 15 -5.30 -7.16 -0.97
C LEU A 15 -5.69 -8.63 -1.15
N SER A 16 -5.48 -9.23 -2.33
CA SER A 16 -5.79 -10.65 -2.56
C SER A 16 -4.85 -11.60 -1.81
N ILE A 17 -3.59 -11.20 -1.60
CA ILE A 17 -2.58 -11.94 -0.82
C ILE A 17 -2.88 -11.88 0.68
N ILE A 18 -3.40 -10.75 1.17
CA ILE A 18 -3.71 -10.56 2.58
C ILE A 18 -4.83 -11.52 3.03
N PRO A 19 -4.70 -12.19 4.19
CA PRO A 19 -5.75 -13.04 4.75
C PRO A 19 -7.09 -12.31 4.86
N PHE A 20 -8.19 -13.01 4.56
CA PHE A 20 -9.53 -12.42 4.46
C PHE A 20 -9.92 -11.54 5.66
N PHE A 21 -9.60 -11.98 6.88
CA PHE A 21 -9.91 -11.25 8.11
C PHE A 21 -9.22 -9.87 8.21
N HIS A 22 -8.03 -9.72 7.62
CA HIS A 22 -7.26 -8.48 7.63
C HIS A 22 -7.51 -7.61 6.40
N ARG A 23 -8.00 -8.20 5.29
CA ARG A 23 -8.13 -7.55 3.98
C ARG A 23 -8.95 -6.25 4.01
N LYS A 24 -10.15 -6.30 4.59
CA LYS A 24 -11.06 -5.13 4.62
C LYS A 24 -10.48 -3.98 5.47
N MET A 25 -9.76 -4.32 6.53
CA MET A 25 -9.10 -3.34 7.39
C MET A 25 -7.88 -2.74 6.69
N ALA A 26 -7.05 -3.56 6.05
CA ALA A 26 -5.90 -3.11 5.27
C ALA A 26 -6.33 -2.19 4.11
N GLU A 27 -7.36 -2.57 3.36
CA GLU A 27 -7.91 -1.74 2.28
C GLU A 27 -8.30 -0.35 2.78
N LYS A 28 -9.05 -0.29 3.89
CA LYS A 28 -9.52 0.98 4.46
C LYS A 28 -8.37 1.84 4.99
N LEU A 29 -7.47 1.26 5.79
CA LEU A 29 -6.39 2.01 6.44
C LEU A 29 -5.36 2.48 5.43
N VAL A 30 -4.90 1.59 4.55
CA VAL A 30 -3.86 1.91 3.57
C VAL A 30 -4.39 2.86 2.50
N SER A 31 -5.63 2.70 2.01
CA SER A 31 -6.19 3.67 1.04
C SER A 31 -6.27 5.07 1.62
N ARG A 32 -6.72 5.20 2.88
CA ARG A 32 -6.79 6.50 3.57
C ARG A 32 -5.40 7.09 3.79
N LYS A 33 -4.44 6.26 4.20
CA LYS A 33 -3.06 6.68 4.44
C LYS A 33 -2.38 7.12 3.15
N ALA A 34 -2.55 6.37 2.06
CA ALA A 34 -2.01 6.69 0.75
C ALA A 34 -2.60 8.01 0.20
N GLU A 35 -3.91 8.23 0.34
CA GLU A 35 -4.53 9.50 -0.02
C GLU A 35 -3.95 10.68 0.76
N ASN A 36 -3.73 10.52 2.07
CA ASN A 36 -3.12 11.58 2.90
C ASN A 36 -1.67 11.86 2.47
N LEU A 37 -0.87 10.81 2.25
CA LEU A 37 0.53 10.96 1.81
C LEU A 37 0.64 11.65 0.45
N ALA A 38 -0.24 11.31 -0.48
CA ALA A 38 -0.28 11.94 -1.79
C ALA A 38 -0.70 13.43 -1.68
N LYS A 39 -1.64 13.76 -0.80
CA LYS A 39 -2.00 15.17 -0.49
C LYS A 39 -0.86 15.93 0.18
N GLU A 40 -0.15 15.33 1.12
CA GLU A 40 1.02 15.92 1.79
C GLU A 40 2.15 16.24 0.80
N ARG A 41 2.28 15.43 -0.26
CA ARG A 41 3.20 15.67 -1.37
C ARG A 41 2.70 16.73 -2.36
N GLY A 42 1.47 17.22 -2.22
CA GLY A 42 0.84 18.13 -3.17
C GLY A 42 0.46 17.48 -4.49
N ALA A 43 0.35 16.14 -4.54
CA ALA A 43 -0.07 15.40 -5.72
C ALA A 43 -1.60 15.39 -5.83
N SER A 44 -2.12 15.21 -7.05
CA SER A 44 -3.54 14.95 -7.34
C SER A 44 -3.85 13.46 -7.49
N GLN A 45 -2.82 12.63 -7.58
CA GLN A 45 -2.89 11.20 -7.85
C GLN A 45 -2.09 10.40 -6.81
N ILE A 46 -2.64 9.27 -6.39
CA ILE A 46 -1.98 8.28 -5.52
C ILE A 46 -1.01 7.47 -6.37
N GLU A 47 0.26 7.50 -6.00
CA GLU A 47 1.33 6.78 -6.66
C GLU A 47 1.86 5.64 -5.80
N GLU A 48 2.76 4.84 -6.38
CA GLU A 48 3.31 3.65 -5.72
C GLU A 48 3.93 3.95 -4.35
N SER A 49 4.68 5.05 -4.24
CA SER A 49 5.31 5.48 -2.99
C SER A 49 4.33 5.67 -1.85
N ASP A 50 3.13 6.18 -2.16
CA ASP A 50 2.12 6.53 -1.15
C ASP A 50 1.49 5.25 -0.57
N VAL A 51 1.31 4.23 -1.42
CA VAL A 51 0.81 2.91 -1.02
C VAL A 51 1.84 2.13 -0.21
N VAL A 52 3.10 2.10 -0.67
CA VAL A 52 4.18 1.40 0.04
C VAL A 52 4.37 1.99 1.44
N LYS A 53 4.45 3.33 1.55
CA LYS A 53 4.52 4.01 2.85
C LYS A 53 3.28 3.77 3.70
N GLY A 54 2.11 3.67 3.07
CA GLY A 54 0.86 3.30 3.74
C GLY A 54 0.96 1.92 4.40
N PHE A 55 1.39 0.89 3.65
CA PHE A 55 1.60 -0.44 4.23
C PHE A 55 2.68 -0.46 5.30
N LEU A 56 3.82 0.20 5.10
CA LEU A 56 4.89 0.29 6.09
C LEU A 56 4.44 0.95 7.41
N SER A 57 3.57 1.96 7.31
CA SER A 57 3.06 2.70 8.48
C SER A 57 1.94 1.98 9.22
N GLU A 58 1.03 1.31 8.49
CA GLU A 58 -0.17 0.69 9.09
C GLU A 58 0.07 -0.77 9.52
N THR A 59 1.17 -1.39 9.09
CA THR A 59 1.51 -2.77 9.44
C THR A 59 2.29 -2.81 10.75
N PRO A 60 1.82 -3.54 11.78
CA PRO A 60 2.58 -3.73 13.01
C PRO A 60 3.93 -4.42 12.75
N GLY A 61 4.95 -4.05 13.51
CA GLY A 61 6.34 -4.51 13.27
C GLY A 61 6.51 -6.02 13.24
N VAL A 62 5.70 -6.77 14.01
CA VAL A 62 5.71 -8.25 14.02
C VAL A 62 5.32 -8.87 12.67
N PHE A 63 4.59 -8.13 11.82
CA PHE A 63 4.16 -8.56 10.49
C PHE A 63 4.96 -7.89 9.36
N LYS A 64 6.02 -7.14 9.67
CA LYS A 64 6.78 -6.38 8.67
C LYS A 64 7.36 -7.31 7.60
N ALA A 65 7.95 -8.44 8.00
CA ALA A 65 8.55 -9.40 7.05
C ALA A 65 7.52 -9.99 6.07
N ASP A 66 6.36 -10.43 6.56
CA ASP A 66 5.28 -10.97 5.73
C ASP A 66 4.72 -9.92 4.77
N MET A 67 4.57 -8.68 5.24
CA MET A 67 4.09 -7.57 4.43
C MET A 67 5.09 -7.21 3.33
N LEU A 68 6.38 -7.15 3.61
CA LEU A 68 7.41 -6.89 2.60
C LEU A 68 7.41 -7.98 1.51
N SER A 69 7.28 -9.26 1.91
CA SER A 69 7.15 -10.35 0.94
C SER A 69 5.88 -10.23 0.10
N ALA A 70 4.77 -9.81 0.70
CA ALA A 70 3.52 -9.59 -0.02
C ALA A 70 3.61 -8.40 -1.00
N LEU A 71 4.30 -7.31 -0.63
CA LEU A 71 4.57 -6.18 -1.54
C LEU A 71 5.38 -6.63 -2.76
N GLU A 72 6.45 -7.42 -2.55
CA GLU A 72 7.27 -7.97 -3.64
C GLU A 72 6.43 -8.85 -4.58
N LYS A 73 5.61 -9.75 -4.01
CA LYS A 73 4.69 -10.63 -4.78
C LYS A 73 3.62 -9.84 -5.54
N ALA A 74 3.17 -8.71 -5.00
CA ALA A 74 2.23 -7.82 -5.65
C ALA A 74 2.87 -6.90 -6.71
N GLY A 75 4.19 -6.97 -6.90
CA GLY A 75 4.93 -6.22 -7.92
C GLY A 75 5.31 -4.79 -7.50
N PHE A 76 5.29 -4.48 -6.20
CA PHE A 76 5.79 -3.21 -5.68
C PHE A 76 7.31 -3.24 -5.55
N ASP A 77 7.97 -2.15 -5.95
CA ASP A 77 9.40 -1.95 -5.71
C ASP A 77 9.61 -1.21 -4.38
N TYR A 78 9.28 -1.89 -3.28
CA TYR A 78 9.28 -1.28 -1.95
C TYR A 78 10.67 -0.80 -1.50
N ARG A 79 11.75 -1.39 -2.06
CA ARG A 79 13.15 -1.07 -1.73
C ARG A 79 13.54 0.35 -2.16
N LYS A 80 12.82 0.93 -3.12
CA LYS A 80 12.98 2.35 -3.49
C LYS A 80 12.48 3.33 -2.42
N TYR A 81 11.74 2.83 -1.44
CA TYR A 81 10.98 3.65 -0.50
C TYR A 81 11.24 3.30 0.98
N GLU A 82 12.16 2.38 1.27
CA GLU A 82 12.67 2.10 2.63
C GLU A 82 13.66 3.17 3.12
#